data_AF-A0A843D765-F1
#
_entry.id   AF-A0A843D765-F1
#
_cell.length_a   1.000
_cell.length_b   1.000
_cell.length_c   1.000
_cell.angle_alpha   90.00
_cell.angle_beta   90.00
_cell.angle_gamma   90.00
#
_symmetry.space_group_name_H-M   'P 1'
#
loop_
_entity.id
_entity.type
_entity.pdbx_description
1 polymer ?
#
loop_
_entity_poly.entity_id
_entity_poly.type
_entity_poly.pdbx_seq_one_letter_code
_entity_poly.pdbx_strand_id
1 'polypeptide(L)'
;MDPLAKDVAIMLVPIVTIILGFIIGWLGQRSGFCSIGGIRDFFLFRQTRLLKGYVGLILSAFVFYLIFSLIVPSAFPNFFWLIENPGGILAAIPGAPGGLSVAATIICMLVGGIFVGIIGTLLGGCPLRQLVMTSEGNIKSGFFVIGMLVGALVFSGFILGWVVDLFALIGI
;
A
#
# COMPACT_ATOMS: atom_id res chain seq x y z
N MET A 1 26.20 3.35 -10.99
CA MET A 1 25.86 4.37 -11.98
C MET A 1 25.92 5.70 -11.29
N ASP A 2 26.69 6.64 -11.83
CA ASP A 2 26.90 7.97 -11.28
C ASP A 2 25.57 8.60 -10.89
N PRO A 3 25.49 9.37 -9.78
CA PRO A 3 24.28 10.08 -9.44
C PRO A 3 23.93 10.95 -10.65
N LEU A 4 22.89 10.54 -11.38
CA LEU A 4 22.16 11.37 -12.32
C LEU A 4 22.13 12.78 -11.73
N ALA A 5 22.66 13.78 -12.46
CA ALA A 5 22.70 15.16 -12.00
C ALA A 5 21.35 15.47 -11.34
N LYS A 6 21.35 15.91 -10.07
CA LYS A 6 20.11 16.10 -9.29
C LYS A 6 19.06 16.88 -10.09
N ASP A 7 19.51 17.78 -10.95
CA ASP A 7 18.71 18.58 -11.87
C ASP A 7 17.95 17.74 -12.91
N VAL A 8 18.57 16.70 -13.47
CA VAL A 8 17.92 15.75 -14.40
C VAL A 8 16.96 14.83 -13.64
N ALA A 9 17.30 14.42 -12.41
CA ALA A 9 16.41 13.61 -11.58
C ALA A 9 15.10 14.35 -11.23
N ILE A 10 15.20 15.64 -10.89
CA ILE A 10 14.05 16.49 -10.54
C ILE A 10 13.09 16.65 -11.73
N MET A 11 13.59 16.72 -12.97
CA MET A 11 12.74 16.84 -14.16
C MET A 11 12.18 15.50 -14.64
N LEU A 12 12.97 14.42 -14.54
CA LEU A 12 12.59 13.11 -15.06
C LEU A 12 11.55 12.41 -14.15
N VAL A 13 11.68 12.52 -12.83
CA VAL A 13 10.82 11.80 -11.88
C VAL A 13 9.33 12.17 -11.99
N PRO A 14 8.93 13.46 -12.09
CA PRO A 14 7.52 13.83 -12.27
C PRO A 14 6.92 13.29 -13.57
N ILE A 15 7.69 13.33 -14.67
CA ILE A 15 7.21 12.85 -15.97
C ILE A 15 6.99 11.33 -15.93
N VAL A 16 7.96 10.59 -15.40
CA VAL A 16 7.87 9.12 -15.28
C VAL A 16 6.71 8.71 -14.36
N THR A 17 6.52 9.41 -13.24
CA THR A 17 5.42 9.10 -12.29
C THR A 17 4.04 9.41 -12.87
N ILE A 18 3.87 10.49 -13.62
CA ILE A 18 2.61 10.81 -14.31
C ILE A 18 2.29 9.75 -15.37
N ILE A 19 3.26 9.39 -16.22
CA ILE A 19 3.07 8.37 -17.26
C ILE A 19 2.69 7.02 -16.63
N LEU A 20 3.41 6.59 -15.59
CA LEU A 20 3.09 5.36 -14.86
C LEU A 20 1.71 5.43 -14.19
N GLY A 21 1.35 6.55 -13.57
CA GLY A 21 0.04 6.76 -12.97
C GLY A 21 -1.10 6.63 -13.98
N PHE A 22 -0.92 7.20 -15.19
CA PHE A 22 -1.92 7.08 -16.26
C PHE A 22 -2.06 5.65 -16.75
N ILE A 23 -0.94 4.93 -16.91
CA ILE A 23 -0.93 3.51 -17.30
C ILE A 23 -1.66 2.66 -16.25
N ILE A 24 -1.33 2.83 -14.95
CA ILE A 24 -1.96 2.08 -13.86
C ILE A 24 -3.45 2.40 -13.76
N GLY A 25 -3.84 3.67 -13.90
CA GLY A 25 -5.23 4.10 -13.92
C GLY A 25 -6.04 3.45 -15.05
N TRP A 26 -5.48 3.45 -16.26
CA TRP A 26 -6.10 2.81 -17.43
C TRP A 26 -6.24 1.28 -17.27
N LEU A 27 -5.19 0.61 -16.77
CA LEU A 27 -5.24 -0.81 -16.42
C LEU A 27 -6.26 -1.11 -15.34
N GLY A 28 -6.38 -0.24 -14.34
CA GLY A 28 -7.35 -0.34 -13.25
C GLY A 28 -8.80 -0.29 -13.75
N GLN A 29 -9.12 0.66 -14.64
CA GLN A 29 -10.44 0.77 -15.28
C GLN A 29 -10.79 -0.48 -16.09
N ARG A 30 -9.85 -0.98 -16.91
CA ARG A 30 -10.10 -2.14 -17.78
C ARG A 30 -10.22 -3.46 -17.03
N SER A 31 -9.46 -3.63 -15.95
CA SER A 31 -9.39 -4.89 -15.21
C SER A 31 -10.54 -5.07 -14.20
N GLY A 32 -11.18 -3.99 -13.76
CA GLY A 32 -12.25 -4.04 -12.76
C GLY A 32 -11.79 -4.65 -11.43
N PHE A 33 -10.50 -4.52 -11.12
CA PHE A 33 -9.83 -5.23 -10.04
C PHE A 33 -10.44 -4.90 -8.67
N CYS A 34 -10.74 -5.94 -7.88
CA CYS A 34 -11.22 -5.80 -6.51
C CYS A 34 -10.65 -6.92 -5.65
N SER A 35 -9.71 -6.63 -4.75
CA SER A 35 -9.11 -7.64 -3.86
C SER A 35 -10.17 -8.32 -2.98
N ILE A 36 -11.12 -7.53 -2.45
CA ILE A 36 -12.23 -8.03 -1.61
C ILE A 36 -13.22 -8.86 -2.44
N GLY A 37 -13.55 -8.39 -3.65
CA GLY A 37 -14.42 -9.11 -4.58
C GLY A 37 -13.82 -10.44 -5.02
N GLY A 38 -12.51 -10.48 -5.25
CA GLY A 38 -11.81 -11.72 -5.64
C GLY A 38 -11.94 -12.83 -4.60
N ILE A 39 -11.84 -12.50 -3.31
CA ILE A 39 -12.00 -13.48 -2.21
C ILE A 39 -13.46 -13.91 -2.09
N ARG A 40 -14.40 -12.95 -2.11
CA ARG A 40 -15.84 -13.24 -2.01
C ARG A 40 -16.33 -14.11 -3.17
N ASP A 41 -15.97 -13.76 -4.40
CA ASP A 41 -16.44 -14.44 -5.60
C ASP A 41 -15.78 -15.82 -5.77
N PHE A 42 -14.57 -15.99 -5.20
CA PHE A 42 -13.94 -17.30 -5.08
C PHE A 42 -14.71 -18.22 -4.12
N PHE A 43 -15.13 -17.71 -2.95
CA PHE A 43 -15.83 -18.52 -1.96
C PHE A 43 -17.28 -18.83 -2.38
N LEU A 44 -18.01 -17.84 -2.89
CA LEU A 44 -19.43 -17.98 -3.19
C LEU A 44 -19.71 -18.58 -4.58
N PHE A 45 -18.97 -18.14 -5.61
CA PHE A 45 -19.24 -18.52 -7.00
C PHE A 45 -18.14 -19.38 -7.63
N ARG A 46 -17.06 -19.69 -6.89
CA ARG A 46 -15.87 -20.39 -7.39
C ARG A 46 -15.29 -19.75 -8.67
N GLN A 47 -15.49 -18.45 -8.86
CA GLN A 47 -14.96 -17.74 -10.02
C GLN A 47 -13.53 -17.29 -9.77
N THR A 48 -12.58 -17.87 -10.50
CA THR A 48 -11.14 -17.59 -10.31
C THR A 48 -10.62 -16.43 -11.16
N ARG A 49 -11.47 -15.81 -12.00
CA ARG A 49 -11.05 -14.74 -12.92
C ARG A 49 -10.39 -13.57 -12.18
N LEU A 50 -11.04 -13.05 -11.14
CA LEU A 50 -10.53 -11.94 -10.32
C LEU A 50 -9.35 -12.38 -9.43
N LEU A 51 -9.40 -13.61 -8.92
CA LEU A 51 -8.33 -14.18 -8.08
C LEU A 51 -7.01 -14.33 -8.85
N LYS A 52 -7.05 -14.79 -10.10
CA LYS A 52 -5.87 -14.87 -10.97
C LYS A 52 -5.21 -13.51 -11.19
N GLY A 53 -6.01 -12.45 -11.31
CA GLY A 53 -5.50 -11.07 -11.35
C GLY A 53 -4.76 -10.71 -10.06
N TYR A 54 -5.29 -11.08 -8.90
CA TYR A 54 -4.69 -10.75 -7.60
C TYR A 54 -3.34 -11.46 -7.41
N VAL A 55 -3.28 -12.75 -7.76
CA VAL A 55 -2.03 -13.51 -7.77
C VAL A 55 -1.04 -12.92 -8.78
N GLY A 56 -1.50 -12.49 -9.96
CA GLY A 56 -0.67 -11.82 -10.96
C GLY A 56 -0.04 -10.52 -10.45
N LEU A 57 -0.77 -9.73 -9.65
CA LEU A 57 -0.23 -8.51 -9.04
C LEU A 57 0.89 -8.85 -8.04
N ILE A 58 0.68 -9.84 -7.17
CA ILE A 58 1.70 -10.26 -6.19
C ILE A 58 2.95 -10.78 -6.89
N LEU A 59 2.80 -11.65 -7.88
CA LEU A 59 3.92 -12.22 -8.63
C LEU A 59 4.67 -11.15 -9.42
N SER A 60 3.96 -10.27 -10.11
CA SER A 60 4.60 -9.19 -10.88
C SER A 60 5.32 -8.21 -9.96
N ALA A 61 4.75 -7.82 -8.83
CA ALA A 61 5.41 -6.97 -7.84
C ALA A 61 6.70 -7.62 -7.34
N PHE A 62 6.67 -8.91 -6.99
CA PHE A 62 7.86 -9.64 -6.56
C PHE A 62 8.95 -9.69 -7.64
N VAL A 63 8.57 -10.00 -8.89
CA VAL A 63 9.50 -10.08 -10.03
C VAL A 63 10.11 -8.71 -10.35
N PHE A 64 9.29 -7.67 -10.48
CA PHE A 64 9.78 -6.32 -10.73
C PHE A 64 10.72 -5.87 -9.62
N TYR A 65 10.36 -6.13 -8.36
CA TYR A 65 11.20 -5.76 -7.24
C TYR A 65 12.54 -6.51 -7.25
N LEU A 66 12.55 -7.82 -7.52
CA LEU A 66 13.78 -8.61 -7.63
C LEU A 66 14.70 -8.07 -8.74
N ILE A 67 14.13 -7.74 -9.90
CA ILE A 67 14.86 -7.13 -11.02
C ILE A 67 15.44 -5.76 -10.60
N PHE A 68 14.65 -4.91 -9.95
CA PHE A 68 15.11 -3.60 -9.46
C PHE A 68 16.20 -3.72 -8.40
N SER A 69 16.12 -4.71 -7.51
CA SER A 69 17.13 -5.00 -6.50
C SER A 69 18.47 -5.44 -7.10
N LEU A 70 18.46 -6.15 -8.24
CA LEU A 70 19.67 -6.55 -8.96
C LEU A 70 20.32 -5.37 -9.71
N ILE A 71 19.52 -4.43 -10.22
CA ILE A 71 19.99 -3.32 -11.04
C ILE A 71 20.44 -2.12 -10.17
N VAL A 72 19.72 -1.83 -9.07
CA VAL A 72 19.98 -0.68 -8.19
C VAL A 72 19.94 -1.10 -6.71
N PRO A 73 21.04 -1.69 -6.18
CA PRO A 73 21.08 -2.16 -4.79
C PRO A 73 21.01 -1.04 -3.74
N SER A 74 21.27 0.22 -4.13
CA SER A 74 21.22 1.39 -3.24
C SER A 74 19.84 2.04 -3.11
N ALA A 75 18.86 1.67 -3.95
CA ALA A 75 17.53 2.27 -3.92
C ALA A 75 16.62 1.66 -2.84
N PHE A 76 16.89 0.44 -2.38
CA PHE A 76 16.07 -0.28 -1.40
C PHE A 76 16.92 -1.05 -0.38
N PRO A 77 17.42 -0.39 0.68
CA PRO A 77 18.41 -0.97 1.60
C PRO A 77 17.89 -2.07 2.56
N ASN A 78 16.65 -2.55 2.42
CA ASN A 78 16.06 -3.55 3.34
C ASN A 78 15.01 -4.47 2.65
N PHE A 79 15.26 -4.90 1.42
CA PHE A 79 14.24 -5.67 0.68
C PHE A 79 14.01 -7.06 1.28
N PHE A 80 15.08 -7.79 1.55
CA PHE A 80 15.00 -9.06 2.27
C PHE A 80 14.96 -8.77 3.75
N TRP A 81 13.90 -8.08 4.18
CA TRP A 81 13.68 -7.71 5.57
C TRP A 81 13.80 -8.92 6.52
N LEU A 82 13.37 -10.12 6.08
CA LEU A 82 13.54 -11.38 6.83
C LEU A 82 15.00 -11.84 7.01
N ILE A 83 15.90 -11.46 6.10
CA ILE A 83 17.30 -11.94 6.07
C ILE A 83 18.25 -10.90 6.67
N GLU A 84 17.97 -9.61 6.44
CA GLU A 84 18.85 -8.51 6.88
C GLU A 84 18.59 -8.02 8.31
N ASN A 85 17.41 -8.32 8.90
CA ASN A 85 17.10 -7.92 10.27
C ASN A 85 17.42 -9.03 11.30
N PRO A 86 18.21 -8.75 12.34
CA PRO A 86 18.57 -9.74 13.36
C PRO A 86 17.39 -10.23 14.24
N GLY A 87 16.17 -9.71 14.05
CA GLY A 87 14.96 -10.09 14.78
C GLY A 87 14.07 -11.14 14.08
N GLY A 88 14.45 -11.63 12.89
CA GLY A 88 13.62 -12.58 12.12
C GLY A 88 12.21 -12.05 11.83
N ILE A 89 11.21 -12.94 11.79
CA ILE A 89 9.78 -12.65 11.50
C ILE A 89 9.14 -11.62 12.47
N LEU A 90 9.83 -11.27 13.56
CA LEU A 90 9.35 -10.39 14.62
C LEU A 90 9.98 -8.99 14.59
N ALA A 91 10.88 -8.66 13.66
CA ALA A 91 11.36 -7.28 13.56
C ALA A 91 10.25 -6.31 13.07
N ALA A 92 10.46 -5.00 13.22
CA ALA A 92 9.56 -4.01 12.63
C ALA A 92 9.80 -3.95 11.12
N ILE A 93 8.73 -3.94 10.32
CA ILE A 93 8.80 -3.76 8.86
C ILE A 93 9.33 -2.35 8.55
N PRO A 94 10.23 -2.18 7.55
CA PRO A 94 10.73 -0.86 7.15
C PRO A 94 9.57 0.05 6.75
N GLY A 95 9.36 1.12 7.52
CA GLY A 95 8.22 2.03 7.40
C GLY A 95 7.35 2.15 8.65
N ALA A 96 7.57 1.34 9.69
CA ALA A 96 6.99 1.56 11.02
C ALA A 96 7.59 2.81 11.70
N PRO A 97 6.84 3.55 12.53
CA PRO A 97 7.38 4.66 13.32
C PRO A 97 8.57 4.16 14.15
N GLY A 98 9.73 4.79 13.95
CA GLY A 98 10.99 4.34 14.55
C GLY A 98 10.98 4.46 16.07
N GLY A 99 11.41 3.40 16.76
CA GLY A 99 11.62 3.40 18.22
C GLY A 99 10.59 2.61 19.05
N LEU A 100 9.54 2.06 18.44
CA LEU A 100 8.53 1.23 19.12
C LEU A 100 8.93 -0.24 19.20
N SER A 101 8.54 -0.92 20.27
CA SER A 101 8.71 -2.36 20.41
C SER A 101 7.91 -3.13 19.35
N VAL A 102 8.33 -4.37 19.14
CA VAL A 102 7.68 -5.35 18.24
C VAL A 102 6.19 -5.49 18.51
N ALA A 103 5.76 -5.39 19.77
CA ALA A 103 4.36 -5.58 20.14
C ALA A 103 3.48 -4.42 19.63
N ALA A 104 3.93 -3.17 19.75
CA ALA A 104 3.13 -2.02 19.29
C ALA A 104 2.93 -2.02 17.76
N THR A 105 3.93 -2.45 16.99
CA THR A 105 3.81 -2.52 15.52
C THR A 105 2.80 -3.58 15.09
N ILE A 106 2.82 -4.77 15.70
CA ILE A 106 1.86 -5.84 15.44
C ILE A 106 0.44 -5.39 15.82
N ILE A 107 0.27 -4.71 16.96
CA ILE A 107 -1.02 -4.19 17.39
C ILE A 107 -1.56 -3.19 16.36
N CYS A 108 -0.74 -2.24 15.90
CA CYS A 108 -1.15 -1.27 14.88
C CYS A 108 -1.54 -1.94 13.56
N MET A 109 -0.81 -2.97 13.12
CA MET A 109 -1.11 -3.71 11.90
C MET A 109 -2.42 -4.49 12.00
N LEU A 110 -2.65 -5.17 13.13
CA LEU A 110 -3.89 -5.93 13.36
C LEU A 110 -5.09 -4.99 13.44
N VAL A 111 -5.01 -3.95 14.28
CA VAL A 111 -6.08 -2.98 14.45
C VAL A 111 -6.36 -2.29 13.12
N GLY A 112 -5.34 -1.68 12.49
CA GLY A 112 -5.49 -0.98 11.22
C GLY A 112 -5.99 -1.88 10.09
N GLY A 113 -5.44 -3.09 9.96
CA GLY A 113 -5.84 -4.06 8.94
C GLY A 113 -7.29 -4.51 9.08
N ILE A 114 -7.74 -4.80 10.30
CA ILE A 114 -9.14 -5.17 10.59
C ILE A 114 -10.07 -4.01 10.25
N PHE A 115 -9.75 -2.79 10.68
CA PHE A 115 -10.58 -1.61 10.38
C PHE A 115 -10.70 -1.34 8.87
N VAL A 116 -9.58 -1.38 8.13
CA VAL A 116 -9.60 -1.22 6.67
C VAL A 116 -10.41 -2.33 6.00
N GLY A 117 -10.30 -3.57 6.51
CA GLY A 117 -11.10 -4.71 6.04
C GLY A 117 -12.60 -4.50 6.22
N ILE A 118 -13.03 -4.10 7.42
CA ILE A 118 -14.45 -3.83 7.74
C ILE A 118 -14.99 -2.66 6.91
N ILE A 119 -14.24 -1.57 6.80
CA ILE A 119 -14.64 -0.42 5.98
C ILE A 119 -14.76 -0.84 4.51
N GLY A 120 -13.81 -1.63 4.00
CA GLY A 120 -13.82 -2.13 2.63
C GLY A 120 -15.02 -3.04 2.32
N THR A 121 -15.47 -3.87 3.27
CA THR A 121 -16.65 -4.72 3.09
C THR A 121 -17.96 -3.92 3.14
N LEU A 122 -18.06 -2.92 4.02
CA LEU A 122 -19.23 -2.03 4.11
C LEU A 122 -19.41 -1.16 2.86
N LEU A 123 -18.31 -0.71 2.24
CA LEU A 123 -18.33 0.12 1.04
C LEU A 123 -18.52 -0.68 -0.26
N GLY A 124 -18.39 -2.01 -0.22
CA GLY A 124 -18.49 -2.86 -1.40
C GLY A 124 -17.30 -2.76 -2.37
N GLY A 125 -16.13 -2.33 -1.90
CA GLY A 125 -14.93 -2.19 -2.73
C GLY A 125 -13.64 -1.94 -1.94
N CYS A 126 -12.49 -2.26 -2.54
CA CYS A 126 -11.19 -1.92 -1.98
C CYS A 126 -10.79 -0.47 -2.34
N PRO A 127 -9.79 0.12 -1.66
CA PRO A 127 -9.38 1.51 -1.91
C PRO A 127 -9.08 1.81 -3.39
N LEU A 128 -8.39 0.88 -4.08
CA LEU A 128 -8.10 1.01 -5.50
C LEU A 128 -9.37 1.05 -6.37
N ARG A 129 -10.37 0.22 -6.06
CA ARG A 129 -11.64 0.21 -6.79
C ARG A 129 -12.42 1.50 -6.59
N GLN A 130 -12.39 2.07 -5.39
CA GLN A 130 -13.05 3.35 -5.12
C GLN A 130 -12.38 4.50 -5.89
N LEU A 131 -11.05 4.49 -6.05
CA LEU A 131 -10.34 5.43 -6.91
C LEU A 131 -10.76 5.30 -8.37
N VAL A 132 -10.84 4.07 -8.89
CA VAL A 132 -11.26 3.82 -10.27
C VAL A 132 -12.72 4.24 -10.51
N MET A 133 -13.64 3.87 -9.62
CA MET A 133 -15.06 4.24 -9.72
C MET A 133 -15.27 5.76 -9.65
N THR A 134 -14.41 6.47 -8.93
CA THR A 134 -14.44 7.94 -8.90
C THR A 134 -14.10 8.51 -10.27
N SER A 135 -13.12 7.93 -10.96
CA SER A 135 -12.78 8.29 -12.34
C SER A 135 -13.83 7.89 -13.37
N GLU A 136 -14.68 6.90 -13.07
CA GLU A 136 -15.85 6.53 -13.88
C GLU A 136 -17.05 7.49 -13.67
N GLY A 137 -16.94 8.45 -12.74
CA GLY A 137 -17.97 9.44 -12.46
C GLY A 137 -18.93 9.09 -11.33
N ASN A 138 -18.63 8.07 -10.51
CA ASN A 138 -19.45 7.74 -9.35
C ASN A 138 -19.18 8.70 -8.18
N ILE A 139 -20.16 9.55 -7.89
CA ILE A 139 -20.07 10.56 -6.83
C ILE A 139 -19.94 9.92 -5.43
N LYS A 140 -20.53 8.75 -5.20
CA LYS A 140 -20.48 8.07 -3.89
C LYS A 140 -19.06 7.63 -3.55
N SER A 141 -18.34 7.08 -4.53
CA SER A 141 -16.93 6.72 -4.35
C SER A 141 -16.05 7.96 -4.24
N GLY A 142 -16.42 9.07 -4.92
CA GLY A 142 -15.71 10.34 -4.82
C GLY A 142 -15.64 10.89 -3.39
N PHE A 143 -16.76 10.87 -2.65
CA PHE A 143 -16.78 11.27 -1.24
C PHE A 143 -15.88 10.39 -0.36
N PHE A 144 -15.80 9.09 -0.65
CA PHE A 144 -14.89 8.19 0.05
C PHE A 144 -13.43 8.54 -0.21
N VAL A 145 -13.04 8.81 -1.46
CA VAL A 145 -11.65 9.19 -1.81
C VAL A 145 -11.25 10.48 -1.10
N ILE A 146 -12.12 11.48 -1.07
CA ILE A 146 -11.88 12.73 -0.33
C ILE A 146 -11.72 12.44 1.16
N GLY A 147 -12.61 11.62 1.75
CA GLY A 147 -12.52 11.22 3.15
C GLY A 147 -11.22 10.48 3.48
N MET A 148 -10.74 9.62 2.57
CA MET A 148 -9.46 8.91 2.71
C MET A 148 -8.28 9.87 2.67
N LEU A 149 -8.29 10.88 1.78
CA LEU A 149 -7.23 11.89 1.69
C LEU A 149 -7.19 12.78 2.94
N VAL A 150 -8.34 13.28 3.38
CA VAL A 150 -8.46 14.07 4.62
C VAL A 150 -8.03 13.24 5.82
N GLY A 151 -8.49 12.00 5.91
CA GLY A 151 -8.11 11.06 6.97
C GLY A 151 -6.61 10.79 7.00
N ALA A 152 -5.96 10.62 5.84
CA ALA A 152 -4.51 10.40 5.75
C ALA A 152 -3.71 11.62 6.26
N LEU A 153 -4.15 12.85 5.95
CA LEU A 153 -3.52 14.08 6.43
C LEU A 153 -3.70 14.28 7.94
N VAL A 154 -4.90 14.01 8.46
CA VAL A 154 -5.17 14.09 9.90
C VAL A 154 -4.38 13.02 10.66
N PHE A 155 -4.27 11.81 10.09
CA PHE A 155 -3.52 10.72 10.71
C PHE A 155 -2.03 11.04 10.79
N SER A 156 -1.43 11.53 9.70
CA SER A 156 0.00 11.84 9.65
C SER A 156 0.37 13.08 10.45
N GLY A 157 -0.47 14.11 10.49
CA GLY A 157 -0.18 15.37 11.17
C GLY A 157 -0.51 15.39 12.65
N PHE A 158 -1.54 14.67 13.09
CA PHE A 158 -2.04 14.73 14.47
C PHE A 158 -1.99 13.38 15.16
N ILE A 159 -2.66 12.36 14.61
CA ILE A 159 -2.89 11.10 15.34
C ILE A 159 -1.58 10.33 15.59
N LEU A 160 -0.65 10.33 14.63
CA LEU A 160 0.60 9.58 14.75
C LEU A 160 1.43 10.02 15.97
N GLY A 161 1.50 11.32 16.25
CA GLY A 161 2.23 11.85 17.42
C GLY A 161 1.63 11.37 18.74
N TRP A 162 0.30 11.49 18.87
CA TRP A 162 -0.42 11.01 20.05
C TRP A 162 -0.29 9.50 20.26
N VAL A 163 -0.31 8.73 19.18
CA VAL A 163 -0.16 7.27 19.24
C VAL A 163 1.23 6.88 19.72
N VAL A 164 2.29 7.54 19.23
CA VAL A 164 3.67 7.27 19.67
C VAL A 164 3.87 7.68 21.13
N ASP A 165 3.34 8.83 21.57
CA ASP A 165 3.42 9.27 22.96
C ASP A 165 2.69 8.31 23.92
N LEU A 166 1.54 7.78 23.49
CA LEU A 166 0.79 6.78 24.24
C LEU A 166 1.58 5.47 24.40
N PHE A 167 2.21 5.00 23.32
CA PHE A 167 3.04 3.80 23.35
C PHE A 167 4.28 3.98 24.23
N ALA A 168 4.94 5.14 24.16
CA ALA A 168 6.04 5.50 25.04
C ALA A 168 5.64 5.51 26.53
N LEU A 169 4.41 5.93 26.86
CA LEU A 169 3.86 5.89 28.21
C LEU A 169 3.56 4.48 28.72
N ILE A 170 3.19 3.57 27.82
CA ILE A 170 2.87 2.16 28.12
C ILE A 170 4.15 1.31 28.21
N GLY A 171 5.32 1.86 27.85
CA GLY A 171 6.61 1.16 27.89
C GLY A 171 6.77 0.11 26.80
N ILE A 172 6.02 0.27 25.70
CA ILE A 172 5.96 -0.63 24.53
C ILE A 172 6.23 0.20 23.28
#